data_AF-A0A7D5PBQ3-F1
#
_entry.id   AF-A0A7D5PBQ3-F1
#
_cell.length_a   1.000
_cell.length_b   1.000
_cell.length_c   1.000
_cell.angle_alpha   90.00
_cell.angle_beta   90.00
_cell.angle_gamma   90.00
#
_symmetry.space_group_name_H-M   'P 1'
#
loop_
_entity.id
_entity.type
_entity.pdbx_description
1 polymer ?
#
loop_
_entity_poly.entity_id
_entity_poly.type
_entity_poly.pdbx_seq_one_letter_code
_entity_poly.pdbx_strand_id
1 'polypeptide(L)'
;MRVTREDLDGTQIQRLVVTDPQDTNHHVGECAGYLCPECMQADETLDQIWHDEDCSLAGEHGRDHYDELVPDVPGRPTPEFDDTHPITIVKYAETEGRGGLHEGEVLAFRCPCGNLDEDAFEVVHDQACPMADETEDPLTDHSDIPAEPPSPRSES
;
A
#
# COMPACT_ATOMS: atom_id res chain seq x y z
N MET A 1 -2.89 12.41 -9.49
CA MET A 1 -3.90 11.57 -10.18
C MET A 1 -5.24 11.67 -9.45
N ARG A 2 -6.38 11.57 -10.16
CA ARG A 2 -7.71 11.48 -9.55
C ARG A 2 -8.38 10.12 -9.80
N VAL A 3 -9.11 9.63 -8.80
CA VAL A 3 -9.79 8.33 -8.81
C VAL A 3 -11.23 8.42 -8.29
N THR A 4 -12.08 7.50 -8.73
CA THR A 4 -13.36 7.15 -8.09
C THR A 4 -13.26 5.80 -7.41
N ARG A 5 -14.23 5.47 -6.55
CA ARG A 5 -14.33 4.16 -5.90
C ARG A 5 -15.35 3.29 -6.63
N GLU A 6 -15.05 2.02 -6.79
CA GLU A 6 -15.95 1.03 -7.36
C GLU A 6 -16.06 -0.16 -6.39
N ASP A 7 -17.29 -0.57 -6.08
CA ASP A 7 -17.54 -1.73 -5.22
C ASP A 7 -17.07 -3.02 -5.91
N LEU A 8 -16.51 -3.93 -5.11
CA LEU A 8 -16.13 -5.27 -5.56
C LEU A 8 -17.14 -6.31 -5.06
N ASP A 9 -17.43 -7.29 -5.91
CA ASP A 9 -18.33 -8.38 -5.53
C ASP A 9 -17.69 -9.24 -4.42
N GLY A 10 -18.41 -9.40 -3.31
CA GLY A 10 -18.03 -10.34 -2.24
C GLY A 10 -17.07 -9.77 -1.19
N THR A 11 -16.76 -8.49 -1.21
CA THR A 11 -15.98 -7.81 -0.16
C THR A 11 -16.50 -6.39 0.10
N GLN A 12 -16.15 -5.80 1.25
CA GLN A 12 -16.40 -4.39 1.56
C GLN A 12 -15.30 -3.47 1.00
N ILE A 13 -14.19 -4.03 0.52
CA ILE A 13 -13.10 -3.28 -0.12
C ILE A 13 -13.55 -2.72 -1.47
N GLN A 14 -13.08 -1.51 -1.76
CA GLN A 14 -13.38 -0.82 -3.00
C GLN A 14 -12.13 -0.69 -3.86
N ARG A 15 -12.33 -0.76 -5.17
CA ARG A 15 -11.28 -0.50 -6.17
C ARG A 15 -11.17 1.00 -6.43
N LEU A 16 -9.95 1.54 -6.42
CA LEU A 16 -9.66 2.89 -6.86
C LEU A 16 -9.50 2.91 -8.38
N VAL A 17 -10.42 3.55 -9.09
CA VAL A 17 -10.44 3.58 -10.56
C VAL A 17 -10.04 4.96 -11.06
N VAL A 18 -9.03 5.02 -11.91
CA VAL A 18 -8.50 6.28 -12.46
C VAL A 18 -9.55 6.99 -13.32
N THR A 19 -9.85 8.23 -12.98
CA THR A 19 -10.74 9.11 -13.75
C THR A 19 -10.01 10.26 -14.43
N ASP A 20 -8.88 10.69 -13.86
CA ASP A 20 -7.97 11.66 -14.47
C ASP A 20 -6.52 11.27 -14.12
N PRO A 21 -5.77 10.70 -15.09
CA PRO A 21 -4.37 10.30 -14.86
C PRO A 21 -3.44 11.51 -14.67
N GLN A 22 -3.86 12.72 -15.06
CA GLN A 22 -3.01 13.92 -15.06
C GLN A 22 -1.70 13.66 -15.82
N ASP A 23 -0.54 13.99 -15.24
CA ASP A 23 0.78 13.82 -15.85
C ASP A 23 1.41 12.43 -15.59
N THR A 24 0.63 11.47 -15.08
CA THR A 24 1.12 10.10 -14.82
C THR A 24 0.98 9.19 -16.04
N ASN A 25 1.73 8.08 -16.05
CA ASN A 25 1.62 7.06 -17.10
C ASN A 25 0.48 6.06 -16.82
N HIS A 26 -0.71 6.56 -16.46
CA HIS A 26 -1.90 5.74 -16.18
C HIS A 26 -3.01 6.05 -17.18
N HIS A 27 -3.99 5.16 -17.25
CA HIS A 27 -5.12 5.28 -18.16
C HIS A 27 -6.45 5.42 -17.41
N VAL A 28 -7.38 6.18 -17.98
CA VAL A 28 -8.75 6.25 -17.45
C VAL A 28 -9.37 4.85 -17.44
N GLY A 29 -9.95 4.44 -16.30
CA GLY A 29 -10.50 3.11 -16.07
C GLY A 29 -9.50 2.11 -15.50
N GLU A 30 -8.21 2.47 -15.38
CA GLU A 30 -7.20 1.63 -14.74
C GLU A 30 -7.42 1.52 -13.23
N CYS A 31 -7.03 0.38 -12.66
CA CYS A 31 -7.01 0.18 -11.20
C CYS A 31 -5.76 0.85 -10.63
N ALA A 32 -5.96 1.88 -9.81
CA ALA A 32 -4.88 2.56 -9.11
C ALA A 32 -4.43 1.83 -7.84
N GLY A 33 -5.33 1.06 -7.22
CA GLY A 33 -5.14 0.37 -5.94
C GLY A 33 -6.50 -0.01 -5.33
N TYR A 34 -6.49 -0.37 -4.06
CA TYR A 34 -7.66 -0.78 -3.30
C TYR A 34 -7.76 0.03 -2.00
N LEU A 35 -8.97 0.18 -1.47
CA LEU A 35 -9.25 1.01 -0.30
C LEU A 35 -10.32 0.36 0.57
N CYS A 36 -10.08 0.32 1.87
CA CYS A 36 -11.12 0.06 2.86
C CYS A 36 -11.97 1.32 3.10
N PRO A 37 -13.29 1.32 2.82
CA PRO A 37 -14.12 2.49 3.10
C PRO A 37 -14.42 2.72 4.59
N GLU A 38 -14.09 1.76 5.46
CA GLU A 38 -14.33 1.83 6.91
C GLU A 38 -13.17 2.49 7.65
N CYS A 39 -11.95 1.98 7.47
CA CYS A 39 -10.74 2.49 8.14
C CYS A 39 -9.85 3.34 7.24
N MET A 40 -10.21 3.55 5.97
CA MET A 40 -9.48 4.38 5.00
C MET A 40 -8.06 3.92 4.65
N GLN A 41 -7.67 2.73 5.09
CA GLN A 41 -6.43 2.05 4.71
C GLN A 41 -6.45 1.65 3.23
N ALA A 42 -5.32 1.81 2.53
CA ALA A 42 -5.21 1.61 1.09
C ALA A 42 -3.90 0.91 0.70
N ASP A 43 -3.95 0.06 -0.32
CA ASP A 43 -2.77 -0.64 -0.82
C ASP A 43 -2.86 -0.90 -2.34
N GLU A 44 -1.74 -1.16 -3.02
CA GLU A 44 -1.73 -1.51 -4.45
C GLU A 44 -2.47 -2.82 -4.75
N THR A 45 -2.46 -3.79 -3.81
CA THR A 45 -3.22 -5.04 -3.97
C THR A 45 -4.22 -5.27 -2.85
N LEU A 46 -5.30 -5.99 -3.19
CA LEU A 46 -6.34 -6.37 -2.22
C LEU A 46 -5.77 -7.18 -1.05
N ASP A 47 -4.79 -8.04 -1.33
CA ASP A 47 -4.24 -8.97 -0.35
C ASP A 47 -3.27 -8.30 0.64
N GLN A 48 -2.83 -7.06 0.36
CA GLN A 48 -1.87 -6.35 1.18
C GLN A 48 -2.49 -5.30 2.11
N ILE A 49 -3.74 -4.87 1.86
CA ILE A 49 -4.43 -3.89 2.71
C ILE A 49 -4.37 -4.33 4.17
N TRP A 50 -3.71 -3.50 4.97
CA TRP A 50 -3.75 -3.63 6.42
C TRP A 50 -4.95 -2.84 6.96
N HIS A 51 -5.54 -3.31 8.06
CA HIS A 51 -6.74 -2.71 8.64
C HIS A 51 -6.43 -2.26 10.06
N ASP A 52 -6.98 -1.10 10.44
CA ASP A 52 -6.99 -0.63 11.82
C ASP A 52 -7.56 -1.70 12.76
N GLU A 53 -7.04 -1.78 13.99
CA GLU A 53 -7.42 -2.81 14.96
C GLU A 53 -8.93 -2.85 15.28
N ASP A 54 -9.63 -1.73 15.11
CA ASP A 54 -11.07 -1.59 15.36
C ASP A 54 -11.93 -1.73 14.10
N CYS A 55 -11.32 -1.91 12.93
CA CYS A 55 -12.03 -2.17 11.68
C CYS A 55 -12.72 -3.54 11.70
N SER A 56 -13.92 -3.63 11.13
CA SER A 56 -14.64 -4.90 11.00
C SER A 56 -13.91 -5.96 10.17
N LEU A 57 -12.98 -5.53 9.31
CA LEU A 57 -12.14 -6.36 8.45
C LEU A 57 -10.76 -6.64 9.05
N ALA A 58 -10.50 -6.23 10.30
CA ALA A 58 -9.20 -6.45 10.95
C ALA A 58 -8.81 -7.94 10.97
N GLY A 59 -7.67 -8.26 10.35
CA GLY A 59 -7.16 -9.62 10.20
C GLY A 59 -7.62 -10.35 8.94
N GLU A 60 -8.44 -9.73 8.08
CA GLU A 60 -8.61 -10.11 6.68
C GLU A 60 -7.56 -9.36 5.84
N HIS A 61 -6.84 -10.06 4.95
CA HIS A 61 -5.76 -9.47 4.13
C HIS A 61 -4.56 -8.95 4.98
N GLY A 62 -3.38 -8.76 4.37
CA GLY A 62 -2.19 -8.10 4.95
C GLY A 62 -1.42 -8.81 6.08
N ARG A 63 -2.01 -9.80 6.75
CA ARG A 63 -1.50 -10.32 8.04
C ARG A 63 -0.12 -11.00 8.02
N ASP A 64 0.34 -11.51 6.89
CA ASP A 64 1.58 -12.29 6.82
C ASP A 64 2.83 -11.43 6.49
N HIS A 65 2.67 -10.16 6.07
CA HIS A 65 3.75 -9.38 5.45
C HIS A 65 4.35 -8.26 6.32
N TYR A 66 3.70 -7.88 7.44
CA TYR A 66 4.04 -6.64 8.17
C TYR A 66 4.35 -6.83 9.66
N ASP A 67 4.28 -8.05 10.21
CA ASP A 67 4.51 -8.34 11.66
C ASP A 67 5.88 -7.89 12.18
N GLU A 68 6.84 -7.63 11.28
CA GLU A 68 8.23 -7.26 11.61
C GLU A 68 8.58 -5.81 11.23
N LEU A 69 7.70 -5.06 10.56
CA LEU A 69 7.97 -3.68 10.20
C LEU A 69 7.82 -2.76 11.41
N VAL A 70 8.93 -2.15 11.82
CA VAL A 70 8.97 -1.11 12.83
C VAL A 70 9.26 0.21 12.11
N PRO A 71 8.50 1.29 12.34
CA PRO A 71 8.83 2.60 11.81
C PRO A 71 10.24 3.02 12.25
N ASP A 72 11.20 3.04 11.32
CA ASP A 72 12.59 3.48 11.49
C ASP A 72 12.70 4.84 10.75
N VAL A 73 13.19 5.98 11.23
CA VAL A 73 13.87 6.44 12.44
C VAL A 73 13.62 7.96 12.53
N PRO A 74 13.46 8.58 13.71
CA PRO A 74 13.60 10.02 13.85
C PRO A 74 14.98 10.51 13.34
N GLY A 75 15.01 11.29 12.26
CA GLY A 75 16.21 11.99 11.78
C GLY A 75 16.94 11.37 10.58
N ARG A 76 16.34 10.39 9.87
CA ARG A 76 16.75 10.03 8.50
C ARG A 76 15.83 10.71 7.48
N PRO A 77 16.32 11.08 6.28
CA PRO A 77 15.46 11.57 5.20
C PRO A 77 14.60 10.40 4.70
N THR A 78 13.28 10.52 4.75
CA THR A 78 12.40 9.59 4.04
C THR A 78 12.48 9.92 2.55
N PRO A 79 12.84 8.97 1.67
CA PRO A 79 13.04 9.23 0.25
C PRO A 79 11.79 9.80 -0.44
N GLU A 80 10.60 9.57 0.11
CA GLU A 80 9.31 10.06 -0.37
C GLU A 80 9.09 11.56 -0.11
N PHE A 81 9.85 12.18 0.80
CA PHE A 81 9.85 13.64 1.02
C PHE A 81 10.96 14.38 0.29
N ASP A 82 11.82 13.67 -0.45
CA ASP A 82 12.79 14.29 -1.34
C ASP A 82 12.07 14.84 -2.58
N ASP A 83 12.20 16.13 -2.85
CA ASP A 83 11.51 16.85 -3.91
C ASP A 83 11.98 16.45 -5.33
N THR A 84 13.08 15.71 -5.42
CA THR A 84 13.59 15.13 -6.66
C THR A 84 12.97 13.78 -7.01
N HIS A 85 12.28 13.14 -6.06
CA HIS A 85 11.60 11.85 -6.28
C HIS A 85 10.10 12.06 -6.52
N PRO A 86 9.57 11.65 -7.69
CA PRO A 86 8.17 11.86 -8.01
C PRO A 86 7.29 10.85 -7.29
N ILE A 87 6.54 11.28 -6.27
CA ILE A 87 5.43 10.53 -5.68
C ILE A 87 4.11 11.01 -6.29
N THR A 88 3.30 10.05 -6.75
CA THR A 88 1.95 10.35 -7.26
C THR A 88 0.97 10.44 -6.11
N ILE A 89 0.41 11.62 -5.88
CA ILE A 89 -0.70 11.78 -4.93
C ILE A 89 -2.00 11.32 -5.60
N VAL A 90 -2.65 10.32 -5.00
CA VAL A 90 -3.95 9.79 -5.42
C VAL A 90 -5.05 10.54 -4.68
N LYS A 91 -5.92 11.20 -5.44
CA LYS A 91 -6.98 12.06 -4.88
C LYS A 91 -8.35 11.60 -5.29
N TYR A 92 -9.31 11.77 -4.41
CA TYR A 92 -10.69 11.48 -4.75
C TYR A 92 -11.24 12.49 -5.76
N ALA A 93 -11.99 12.01 -6.75
CA ALA A 93 -12.40 12.82 -7.90
C ALA A 93 -13.68 13.63 -7.67
N GLU A 94 -14.51 13.25 -6.68
CA GLU A 94 -15.85 13.77 -6.49
C GLU A 94 -16.13 14.07 -5.02
N THR A 95 -17.18 14.84 -4.70
CA THR A 95 -17.65 14.98 -3.32
C THR A 95 -18.84 14.06 -3.10
N GLU A 96 -18.72 13.18 -2.12
CA GLU A 96 -19.79 12.32 -1.67
C GLU A 96 -20.82 13.08 -0.83
N GLY A 97 -21.95 12.43 -0.60
CA GLY A 97 -22.98 12.92 0.28
C GLY A 97 -22.50 13.11 1.72
N ARG A 98 -23.46 13.27 2.63
CA ARG A 98 -23.19 13.71 4.00
C ARG A 98 -22.22 12.77 4.74
N GLY A 99 -21.00 13.24 5.00
CA GLY A 99 -19.98 12.53 5.79
C GLY A 99 -19.07 11.59 5.00
N GLY A 100 -19.13 11.60 3.67
CA GLY A 100 -18.20 10.86 2.80
C GLY A 100 -16.99 11.70 2.38
N LEU A 101 -16.28 11.21 1.38
CA LEU A 101 -15.08 11.84 0.84
C LEU A 101 -15.37 13.14 0.08
N HIS A 102 -14.44 14.09 0.15
CA HIS A 102 -14.51 15.35 -0.57
C HIS A 102 -13.67 15.33 -1.86
N GLU A 103 -14.06 16.14 -2.84
CA GLU A 103 -13.26 16.28 -4.06
C GLU A 103 -11.86 16.80 -3.70
N GLY A 104 -10.84 16.10 -4.20
CA GLY A 104 -9.44 16.44 -3.98
C GLY A 104 -8.86 15.93 -2.67
N GLU A 105 -9.64 15.23 -1.84
CA GLU A 105 -9.17 14.54 -0.65
C GLU A 105 -8.10 13.50 -1.03
N VAL A 106 -7.02 13.45 -0.26
CA VAL A 106 -5.91 12.52 -0.51
C VAL A 106 -6.30 11.17 0.05
N LEU A 107 -6.19 10.14 -0.79
CA LEU A 107 -6.50 8.77 -0.41
C LEU A 107 -5.25 7.93 -0.22
N ALA A 108 -4.23 8.17 -1.04
CA ALA A 108 -3.01 7.38 -1.04
C ALA A 108 -1.86 8.07 -1.78
N PHE A 109 -0.68 7.51 -1.58
CA PHE A 109 0.57 7.90 -2.21
C PHE A 109 1.10 6.73 -3.00
N ARG A 110 1.42 6.95 -4.28
CA ARG A 110 1.88 5.89 -5.19
C ARG A 110 3.28 6.19 -5.72
N CYS A 111 4.16 5.23 -5.51
CA CYS A 111 5.51 5.22 -6.06
C CYS A 111 5.50 4.88 -7.58
N PRO A 112 6.46 5.39 -8.38
CA PRO A 112 6.64 4.96 -9.78
C PRO A 112 6.91 3.46 -9.97
N CYS A 113 7.36 2.73 -8.94
CA CYS A 113 7.47 1.27 -9.01
C CYS A 113 6.10 0.57 -9.08
N GLY A 114 5.04 1.26 -8.63
CA GLY A 114 3.68 0.75 -8.64
C GLY A 114 3.06 0.66 -7.25
N ASN A 115 3.87 0.55 -6.20
CA ASN A 115 3.40 0.35 -4.84
C ASN A 115 2.74 1.59 -4.28
N LEU A 116 1.74 1.38 -3.43
CA LEU A 116 0.80 2.39 -2.97
C LEU A 116 0.45 2.14 -1.52
N ASP A 117 0.38 3.21 -0.74
CA ASP A 117 -0.06 3.16 0.65
C ASP A 117 -0.84 4.44 1.02
N GLU A 118 -1.71 4.42 2.03
CA GLU A 118 -2.38 5.64 2.50
C GLU A 118 -1.41 6.63 3.18
N ASP A 119 -0.31 6.14 3.77
CA ASP A 119 0.77 6.97 4.27
C ASP A 119 1.98 6.91 3.33
N ALA A 120 2.50 8.07 2.93
CA ALA A 120 3.70 8.16 2.12
C ALA A 120 4.91 7.48 2.78
N PHE A 121 4.97 7.44 4.12
CA PHE A 121 6.04 6.76 4.86
C PHE A 121 5.95 5.23 4.81
N GLU A 122 4.76 4.68 4.51
CA GLU A 122 4.50 3.23 4.57
C GLU A 122 4.60 2.57 3.19
N VAL A 123 4.79 3.36 2.13
CA VAL A 123 5.05 2.86 0.78
C VAL A 123 6.33 2.01 0.75
N VAL A 124 6.16 0.69 0.75
CA VAL A 124 7.27 -0.27 0.59
C VAL A 124 7.70 -0.29 -0.87
N HIS A 125 8.98 -0.10 -1.16
CA HIS A 125 9.49 -0.09 -2.54
C HIS A 125 10.00 -1.45 -2.99
N ASP A 126 9.67 -1.84 -4.22
CA ASP A 126 10.36 -2.94 -4.91
C ASP A 126 11.88 -2.74 -4.91
N GLN A 127 12.65 -3.83 -4.75
CA GLN A 127 14.12 -3.78 -4.72
C GLN A 127 14.77 -3.06 -5.92
N ALA A 128 14.11 -3.06 -7.09
CA ALA A 128 14.60 -2.38 -8.29
C ALA A 128 14.22 -0.89 -8.36
N CYS A 129 13.43 -0.39 -7.41
CA CYS A 129 13.02 1.00 -7.32
C CYS A 129 14.21 1.89 -6.94
N PRO A 130 14.40 3.05 -7.59
CA PRO A 130 15.41 4.02 -7.18
C PRO A 130 15.21 4.58 -5.76
N MET A 131 14.01 4.45 -5.20
CA MET A 131 13.68 4.84 -3.81
C MET A 131 13.74 3.67 -2.83
N ALA A 132 13.96 2.43 -3.30
CA ALA A 132 14.33 1.36 -2.39
C ALA A 132 15.70 1.72 -1.82
N ASP A 133 15.78 1.82 -0.49
CA ASP A 133 17.01 2.15 0.21
C ASP A 133 18.19 1.33 -0.37
N GLU A 134 19.23 2.02 -0.86
CA GLU A 134 20.49 1.38 -1.27
C GLU A 134 21.26 0.79 -0.07
N THR A 135 20.71 0.87 1.14
CA THR A 135 21.26 0.17 2.30
C THR A 135 20.68 -1.22 2.35
N GLU A 136 21.53 -2.21 2.10
CA GLU A 136 21.34 -3.60 2.48
C GLU A 136 20.68 -3.68 3.88
N ASP A 137 19.36 -3.84 3.90
CA ASP A 137 18.66 -4.27 5.11
C ASP A 137 18.83 -5.80 5.15
N PRO A 138 19.58 -6.36 6.11
CA PRO A 138 19.83 -7.79 6.19
C PRO A 138 18.57 -8.63 6.47
N LEU A 139 17.39 -8.01 6.57
CA LEU A 139 16.13 -8.72 6.83
C LEU A 139 15.40 -9.23 5.57
N THR A 140 15.85 -8.90 4.36
CA THR A 140 15.30 -9.48 3.12
C THR A 140 16.30 -10.35 2.35
N ASP A 141 17.27 -10.96 3.05
CA ASP A 141 18.06 -12.03 2.42
C ASP A 141 17.23 -13.32 2.32
N HIS A 142 16.51 -13.46 1.20
CA HIS A 142 15.80 -14.69 0.82
C HIS A 142 16.73 -15.92 0.67
N SER A 143 18.02 -15.80 0.93
CA SER A 143 18.99 -16.91 0.98
C SER A 143 18.87 -17.80 2.22
N ASP A 144 18.20 -17.36 3.29
CA ASP A 144 18.24 -18.05 4.60
C ASP A 144 16.98 -18.86 4.97
N ILE A 145 16.00 -19.02 4.07
CA ILE A 145 14.91 -19.98 4.30
C ILE A 145 15.44 -21.40 4.06
N PRO A 146 15.54 -22.27 5.10
CA PRO A 146 15.95 -23.64 4.89
C PRO A 146 14.85 -24.34 4.08
N ALA A 147 15.20 -24.86 2.90
CA ALA A 147 14.27 -25.50 1.97
C ALA A 147 13.68 -26.83 2.46
N GLU A 148 13.85 -27.21 3.73
CA GLU A 148 13.34 -28.48 4.27
C GLU A 148 12.71 -28.32 5.66
N PRO A 149 11.48 -28.82 5.87
CA PRO A 149 10.89 -28.86 7.19
C PRO A 149 11.69 -29.80 8.12
N PRO A 150 11.84 -29.47 9.42
CA PRO A 150 12.58 -30.31 10.35
C PRO A 150 11.92 -31.69 10.46
N SER A 151 12.72 -32.75 10.25
CA SER A 151 12.28 -34.13 10.39
C SER A 151 11.74 -34.39 11.81
N PRO A 152 10.61 -35.11 11.97
CA PRO A 152 10.04 -35.40 13.27
C PRO A 152 11.02 -36.26 14.08
N ARG A 153 11.42 -35.76 15.25
CA ARG A 153 12.22 -36.51 16.22
C ARG A 153 11.41 -37.74 16.65
N SER A 154 11.93 -38.92 16.31
CA SER A 154 11.43 -40.18 16.85
C SER A 154 11.78 -40.25 18.33
N GLU A 155 10.79 -40.10 19.20
CA GLU A 155 10.95 -40.37 20.63
C GLU A 155 11.10 -41.88 20.84
N SER A 156 12.14 -42.28 21.57
CA SER A 156 12.40 -43.65 22.04
C SER A 156 12.30 -43.71 23.55
#